data_AF-A0A545U7B1-F1
#
_entry.id   AF-A0A545U7B1-F1
#
_cell.length_a   1.000
_cell.length_b   1.000
_cell.length_c   1.000
_cell.angle_alpha   90.00
_cell.angle_beta   90.00
_cell.angle_gamma   90.00
#
_symmetry.space_group_name_H-M   'P 1'
#
loop_
_entity.id
_entity.type
_entity.pdbx_description
1 polymer ?
#
loop_
_entity_poly.entity_id
_entity_poly.type
_entity_poly.pdbx_seq_one_letter_code
_entity_poly.pdbx_strand_id
1 'polypeptide(L)'
;MRIKLGQRYLHLSKSEFSSLVFIPLVACTLFVVLINLKPTYIVKAKLVVSNSLAGDFKKGSLKGLPKSLRRAIRASQKLAIASSQSSTQEKLAILKSKNLLSSFIKHHKLKQVMYPKRWDTVNKRWIKSSSNLIKRVFEWGASPIEESFESQRKSYEPKDYKALQLLSKKLKVKMNKKNGLITITLKWKDPTTGSYITKLLIDYANQFILNREQNIINDEIKNIEHLLKNENRPVNIKLLQEQIEQRKVKLSTAASQLAQPFKVIVPPKPPVEATLRFPFLVLFILWILSNIFTLIMISRNRYVKYHKAKELVFQ
;
A
#
# COMPACT_ATOMS: atom_id res chain seq x y z
N MET A 1 48.57 -12.52 -2.20
CA MET A 1 47.65 -13.59 -1.77
C MET A 1 47.36 -14.49 -2.98
N ARG A 2 47.30 -15.82 -2.82
CA ARG A 2 47.05 -16.76 -3.94
C ARG A 2 45.58 -17.16 -3.92
N ILE A 3 44.85 -16.85 -4.98
CA ILE A 3 43.47 -17.33 -5.17
C ILE A 3 43.52 -18.42 -6.24
N LYS A 4 43.02 -19.62 -5.92
CA LYS A 4 42.97 -20.75 -6.83
C LYS A 4 41.75 -20.63 -7.73
N LEU A 5 41.95 -20.49 -9.04
CA LEU A 5 40.89 -20.52 -10.06
C LEU A 5 41.17 -21.71 -10.99
N GLY A 6 40.53 -22.85 -10.70
CA GLY A 6 40.78 -24.10 -11.44
C GLY A 6 42.22 -24.60 -11.25
N GLN A 7 42.94 -24.83 -12.35
CA GLN A 7 44.34 -25.30 -12.36
C GLN A 7 45.39 -24.17 -12.31
N ARG A 8 44.97 -22.89 -12.32
CA ARG A 8 45.90 -21.75 -12.31
C ARG A 8 45.79 -20.94 -11.01
N TYR A 9 46.93 -20.50 -10.49
CA TYR A 9 46.99 -19.62 -9.33
C TYR A 9 47.09 -18.17 -9.77
N LEU A 10 46.12 -17.35 -9.37
CA LEU A 10 46.20 -15.90 -9.54
C LEU A 10 46.96 -15.32 -8.34
N HIS A 11 48.20 -14.89 -8.59
CA HIS A 11 48.98 -14.14 -7.64
C HIS A 11 48.50 -12.69 -7.64
N LEU A 12 47.77 -12.29 -6.61
CA LEU A 12 47.35 -10.91 -6.40
C LEU A 12 48.35 -10.19 -5.49
N SER A 13 48.79 -9.02 -5.92
CA SER A 13 49.56 -8.09 -5.09
C SER A 13 48.70 -7.52 -3.95
N LYS A 14 49.33 -6.96 -2.92
CA LYS A 14 48.62 -6.36 -1.78
C LYS A 14 47.69 -5.21 -2.22
N SER A 15 48.08 -4.41 -3.21
CA SER A 15 47.26 -3.30 -3.74
C SER A 15 46.06 -3.78 -4.54
N GLU A 16 46.21 -4.82 -5.37
CA GLU A 16 45.10 -5.40 -6.12
C GLU A 16 44.07 -6.07 -5.19
N PHE A 17 44.55 -6.75 -4.13
CA PHE A 17 43.65 -7.31 -3.11
C PHE A 17 42.90 -6.21 -2.35
N SER A 18 43.59 -5.12 -1.98
CA SER A 18 42.94 -3.95 -1.36
C SER A 18 41.86 -3.37 -2.28
N SER A 19 42.14 -3.22 -3.58
CA SER A 19 41.17 -2.71 -4.55
C SER A 19 39.92 -3.59 -4.70
N LEU A 20 40.09 -4.92 -4.58
CA LEU A 20 39.00 -5.90 -4.64
C LEU A 20 38.00 -5.74 -3.49
N VAL A 21 38.46 -5.24 -2.33
CA VAL A 21 37.62 -5.06 -1.13
C VAL A 21 37.07 -3.65 -1.03
N PHE A 22 37.88 -2.62 -1.26
CA PHE A 22 37.47 -1.23 -1.07
C PHE A 22 36.52 -0.71 -2.14
N ILE A 23 36.74 -1.05 -3.42
CA ILE A 23 35.89 -0.57 -4.53
C ILE A 23 34.42 -1.02 -4.37
N PRO A 24 34.11 -2.31 -4.11
CA PRO A 24 32.71 -2.72 -3.93
C PRO A 24 32.11 -2.18 -2.63
N LEU A 25 32.90 -1.99 -1.58
CA LEU A 25 32.44 -1.38 -0.34
C LEU A 25 31.96 0.06 -0.60
N VAL A 26 32.79 0.88 -1.25
CA VAL A 26 32.46 2.28 -1.59
C VAL A 26 31.28 2.36 -2.56
N ALA A 27 31.22 1.46 -3.55
CA ALA A 27 30.09 1.40 -4.49
C ALA A 27 28.76 1.09 -3.77
N CYS A 28 28.77 0.12 -2.84
CA CYS A 28 27.62 -0.22 -2.02
C CYS A 28 27.20 0.93 -1.10
N THR A 29 28.14 1.60 -0.42
CA THR A 29 27.82 2.73 0.46
C THR A 29 27.23 3.90 -0.34
N LEU A 30 27.83 4.25 -1.47
CA LEU A 30 27.35 5.31 -2.34
C LEU A 30 25.94 5.00 -2.88
N PHE A 31 25.70 3.76 -3.28
CA PHE A 31 24.38 3.32 -3.73
C PHE A 31 23.31 3.44 -2.64
N VAL A 32 23.64 3.05 -1.39
CA VAL A 32 22.73 3.22 -0.24
C VAL A 32 22.41 4.69 -0.01
N VAL A 33 23.42 5.57 -0.04
CA VAL A 33 23.24 7.02 0.14
C VAL A 33 22.34 7.59 -0.95
N LEU A 34 22.59 7.25 -2.22
CA LEU A 34 21.81 7.74 -3.37
C LEU A 34 20.33 7.33 -3.30
N ILE A 35 20.04 6.10 -2.88
CA ILE A 35 18.65 5.63 -2.73
C ILE A 35 17.92 6.34 -1.59
N ASN A 36 18.63 6.67 -0.51
CA ASN A 36 18.06 7.28 0.69
C ASN A 36 18.03 8.81 0.66
N LEU A 37 18.65 9.44 -0.34
CA LEU A 37 18.59 10.90 -0.59
C LEU A 37 17.16 11.45 -0.67
N LYS A 38 16.20 10.59 -1.04
CA LYS A 38 14.76 10.89 -1.02
C LYS A 38 14.12 10.07 0.10
N PRO A 39 14.11 10.56 1.34
CA PRO A 39 13.55 9.82 2.47
C PRO A 39 12.09 9.49 2.19
N THR A 40 11.66 8.35 2.72
CA THR A 40 10.24 8.03 2.80
C THR A 40 9.87 7.71 4.22
N TYR A 41 8.66 8.07 4.57
CA TYR A 41 8.12 7.94 5.90
C TYR A 41 7.00 6.90 5.89
N ILE A 42 6.93 6.13 6.97
CA ILE A 42 5.88 5.13 7.18
C ILE A 42 4.96 5.63 8.27
N VAL A 43 3.76 6.04 7.87
CA VAL A 43 2.69 6.40 8.79
C VAL A 43 1.93 5.14 9.17
N LYS A 44 1.65 4.96 10.46
CA LYS A 44 0.89 3.82 11.00
C LYS A 44 -0.33 4.33 11.77
N ALA A 45 -1.48 3.68 11.55
CA ALA A 45 -2.66 3.82 12.38
C ALA A 45 -3.15 2.43 12.82
N LYS A 46 -3.67 2.33 14.04
CA LYS A 46 -4.26 1.09 14.57
C LYS A 46 -5.74 1.30 14.85
N LEU A 47 -6.56 0.40 14.31
CA LEU A 47 -8.01 0.42 14.36
C LEU A 47 -8.55 -0.90 14.94
N VAL A 48 -9.77 -0.84 15.45
CA VAL A 48 -10.59 -1.97 15.90
C VAL A 48 -11.97 -1.84 15.27
N VAL A 49 -12.63 -2.96 14.96
CA VAL A 49 -14.03 -2.93 14.51
C VAL A 49 -14.94 -2.86 15.72
N SER A 50 -15.96 -2.00 15.70
CA SER A 50 -16.85 -1.76 16.85
C SER A 50 -17.49 -3.03 17.43
N ASN A 51 -17.70 -4.06 16.61
CA ASN A 51 -18.29 -5.34 17.03
C ASN A 51 -17.24 -6.41 17.43
N SER A 52 -15.94 -6.11 17.39
CA SER A 52 -14.89 -7.11 17.62
C SER A 52 -14.37 -7.18 19.06
N LEU A 53 -15.03 -6.53 20.02
CA LEU A 53 -14.71 -6.63 21.45
C LEU A 53 -15.35 -7.89 22.06
N ALA A 54 -15.06 -9.06 21.50
CA ALA A 54 -15.28 -10.31 22.22
C ALA A 54 -14.13 -10.45 23.24
N GLY A 55 -14.40 -10.09 24.49
CA GLY A 55 -13.47 -10.30 25.61
C GLY A 55 -13.12 -11.78 25.73
N ASP A 56 -11.83 -12.07 25.88
CA ASP A 56 -11.34 -13.42 26.14
C ASP A 56 -11.52 -13.73 27.63
N PHE A 57 -12.49 -14.59 27.99
CA PHE A 57 -12.64 -15.05 29.37
C PHE A 57 -11.39 -15.85 29.78
N LYS A 58 -10.60 -15.32 30.73
CA LYS A 58 -9.40 -16.00 31.25
C LYS A 58 -9.72 -17.46 31.61
N LYS A 59 -8.84 -18.38 31.19
CA LYS A 59 -8.94 -19.85 31.31
C LYS A 59 -9.19 -20.43 32.73
N GLY A 60 -9.30 -19.59 33.76
CA GLY A 60 -9.67 -19.97 35.13
C GLY A 60 -11.06 -19.48 35.60
N SER A 61 -11.67 -18.49 34.93
CA SER A 61 -12.90 -17.83 35.39
C SER A 61 -14.13 -18.74 35.39
N LEU A 62 -14.11 -19.83 34.63
CA LEU A 62 -15.25 -20.74 34.48
C LEU A 62 -15.07 -22.03 35.29
N LYS A 63 -14.03 -22.17 36.11
CA LYS A 63 -13.68 -23.44 36.78
C LYS A 63 -14.75 -23.95 37.77
N GLY A 64 -15.55 -23.06 38.37
CA GLY A 64 -16.63 -23.41 39.30
C GLY A 64 -17.98 -23.75 38.65
N LEU A 65 -18.10 -23.66 37.32
CA LEU A 65 -19.38 -23.87 36.64
C LEU A 65 -19.57 -25.33 36.19
N PRO A 66 -20.82 -25.85 36.16
CA PRO A 66 -21.14 -27.17 35.63
C PRO A 66 -20.62 -27.39 34.21
N LYS A 67 -20.23 -28.63 33.87
CA LYS A 67 -19.63 -28.99 32.56
C LYS A 67 -20.54 -28.63 31.37
N SER A 68 -21.85 -28.79 31.51
CA SER A 68 -22.88 -28.43 30.51
C SER A 68 -22.91 -26.91 30.28
N LEU A 69 -22.99 -26.13 31.36
CA LEU A 69 -22.99 -24.67 31.30
C LEU A 69 -21.68 -24.13 30.71
N ARG A 70 -20.52 -24.71 31.08
CA ARG A 70 -19.22 -24.36 30.48
C ARG A 70 -19.18 -24.60 28.98
N ARG A 71 -19.80 -25.68 28.49
CA ARG A 71 -19.89 -25.98 27.05
C ARG A 71 -20.80 -24.98 26.34
N ALA A 72 -21.96 -24.67 26.91
CA ALA A 72 -22.90 -23.70 26.35
C ALA A 72 -22.30 -22.28 26.27
N ILE A 73 -21.62 -21.83 27.33
CA ILE A 73 -20.92 -20.53 27.37
C ILE A 73 -19.78 -20.49 26.34
N ARG A 74 -18.99 -21.56 26.21
CA ARG A 74 -17.93 -21.61 25.18
C ARG A 74 -18.48 -21.66 23.75
N ALA A 75 -19.59 -22.37 23.53
CA ALA A 75 -20.22 -22.47 22.22
C ALA A 75 -20.81 -21.13 21.78
N SER A 76 -21.53 -20.44 22.68
CA SER A 76 -22.05 -19.08 22.44
C SER A 76 -20.93 -18.06 22.22
N GLN A 77 -19.84 -18.12 23.01
CA GLN A 77 -18.67 -17.27 22.79
C GLN A 77 -17.98 -17.58 21.44
N LYS A 78 -17.84 -18.86 21.07
CA LYS A 78 -17.28 -19.25 19.76
C LYS A 78 -18.15 -18.75 18.61
N LEU A 79 -19.47 -18.79 18.76
CA LEU A 79 -20.43 -18.27 17.78
C LEU A 79 -20.34 -16.75 17.67
N ALA A 80 -20.26 -16.03 18.80
CA ALA A 80 -20.06 -14.58 18.84
C ALA A 80 -18.71 -14.16 18.23
N ILE A 81 -17.64 -14.94 18.46
CA ILE A 81 -16.34 -14.73 17.83
C ILE A 81 -16.42 -15.00 16.32
N ALA A 82 -17.12 -16.06 15.90
CA ALA A 82 -17.27 -16.38 14.48
C ALA A 82 -18.07 -15.31 13.72
N SER A 83 -19.17 -14.81 14.29
CA SER A 83 -19.99 -13.75 13.70
C SER A 83 -19.27 -12.40 13.67
N SER A 84 -18.57 -12.04 14.75
CA SER A 84 -17.74 -10.83 14.78
C SER A 84 -16.53 -10.93 13.83
N GLN A 85 -15.95 -12.11 13.66
CA GLN A 85 -14.86 -12.33 12.71
C GLN A 85 -15.32 -12.19 11.25
N SER A 86 -16.51 -12.71 10.92
CA SER A 86 -17.14 -12.53 9.60
C SER A 86 -17.34 -11.05 9.26
N SER A 87 -18.03 -10.31 10.13
CA SER A 87 -18.28 -8.88 9.94
C SER A 87 -16.99 -8.04 9.91
N THR A 88 -15.98 -8.44 10.69
CA THR A 88 -14.64 -7.81 10.66
C THR A 88 -13.93 -8.06 9.33
N GLN A 89 -14.01 -9.28 8.79
CA GLN A 89 -13.42 -9.63 7.49
C GLN A 89 -14.10 -8.88 6.35
N GLU A 90 -15.42 -8.72 6.38
CA GLU A 90 -16.17 -7.93 5.41
C GLU A 90 -15.72 -6.46 5.43
N LYS A 91 -15.73 -5.81 6.60
CA LYS A 91 -15.28 -4.42 6.75
C LYS A 91 -13.82 -4.24 6.30
N LEU A 92 -12.94 -5.19 6.64
CA LEU A 92 -11.56 -5.22 6.19
C LEU A 92 -11.43 -5.35 4.66
N ALA A 93 -12.29 -6.16 4.03
CA ALA A 93 -12.33 -6.31 2.57
C ALA A 93 -12.80 -5.03 1.89
N ILE A 94 -13.82 -4.36 2.44
CA ILE A 94 -14.29 -3.04 1.97
C ILE A 94 -13.15 -2.01 2.04
N LEU A 95 -12.43 -1.94 3.17
CA LEU A 95 -11.29 -1.04 3.36
C LEU A 95 -10.16 -1.27 2.34
N LYS A 96 -10.00 -2.51 1.86
CA LYS A 96 -9.02 -2.88 0.81
C LYS A 96 -9.58 -2.77 -0.61
N SER A 97 -10.88 -2.55 -0.77
CA SER A 97 -11.55 -2.63 -2.06
C SER A 97 -11.09 -1.52 -3.01
N LYS A 98 -11.04 -1.86 -4.30
CA LYS A 98 -10.71 -0.88 -5.35
C LYS A 98 -11.77 0.23 -5.41
N ASN A 99 -13.03 -0.08 -5.14
CA ASN A 99 -14.14 0.86 -5.21
C ASN A 99 -14.04 1.96 -4.14
N LEU A 100 -13.71 1.59 -2.91
CA LEU A 100 -13.48 2.56 -1.85
C LEU A 100 -12.28 3.45 -2.19
N LEU A 101 -11.15 2.86 -2.57
CA LEU A 101 -9.92 3.60 -2.88
C LEU A 101 -10.07 4.51 -4.12
N SER A 102 -10.77 4.06 -5.16
CA SER A 102 -11.01 4.87 -6.36
C SER A 102 -11.91 6.06 -6.04
N SER A 103 -12.97 5.83 -5.27
CA SER A 103 -13.88 6.89 -4.83
C SER A 103 -13.18 7.88 -3.90
N PHE A 104 -12.34 7.40 -2.98
CA PHE A 104 -11.49 8.22 -2.12
C PHE A 104 -10.53 9.12 -2.92
N ILE A 105 -9.86 8.57 -3.93
CA ILE A 105 -8.95 9.33 -4.81
C ILE A 105 -9.70 10.46 -5.53
N LYS A 106 -10.91 10.19 -6.03
CA LYS A 106 -11.75 11.17 -6.73
C LYS A 106 -12.25 12.24 -5.76
N HIS A 107 -12.83 11.85 -4.63
CA HIS A 107 -13.44 12.74 -3.66
C HIS A 107 -12.44 13.74 -3.08
N HIS A 108 -11.23 13.29 -2.71
CA HIS A 108 -10.20 14.15 -2.14
C HIS A 108 -9.18 14.70 -3.17
N LYS A 109 -9.46 14.57 -4.47
CA LYS A 109 -8.56 15.03 -5.56
C LYS A 109 -7.10 14.57 -5.39
N LEU A 110 -6.92 13.35 -4.88
CA LEU A 110 -5.62 12.85 -4.41
C LEU A 110 -4.56 12.74 -5.51
N LYS A 111 -5.00 12.69 -6.77
CA LYS A 111 -4.12 12.75 -7.95
C LYS A 111 -3.15 13.93 -7.89
N GLN A 112 -3.62 15.10 -7.48
CA GLN A 112 -2.79 16.32 -7.42
C GLN A 112 -1.63 16.18 -6.42
N VAL A 113 -1.92 15.57 -5.26
CA VAL A 113 -0.93 15.34 -4.19
C VAL A 113 0.01 14.17 -4.53
N MET A 114 -0.47 13.16 -5.25
CA MET A 114 0.31 11.98 -5.65
C MET A 114 1.29 12.26 -6.80
N TYR A 115 0.97 13.23 -7.64
CA TYR A 115 1.75 13.58 -8.84
C TYR A 115 2.23 15.04 -8.81
N PRO A 116 3.00 15.47 -7.79
CA PRO A 116 3.38 16.88 -7.63
C PRO A 116 4.23 17.41 -8.79
N LYS A 117 4.98 16.54 -9.49
CA LYS A 117 5.78 16.91 -10.67
C LYS A 117 4.95 17.18 -11.93
N ARG A 118 3.68 16.78 -11.94
CA ARG A 118 2.77 16.90 -13.10
C ARG A 118 1.60 17.84 -12.82
N TRP A 119 1.47 18.32 -11.60
CA TRP A 119 0.41 19.20 -11.18
C TRP A 119 0.98 20.59 -10.91
N ASP A 120 0.47 21.58 -11.61
CA ASP A 120 0.77 22.98 -11.35
C ASP A 120 -0.22 23.50 -10.29
N THR A 121 0.28 23.77 -9.08
CA THR A 121 -0.54 24.28 -7.97
C THR A 121 -1.01 25.71 -8.19
N VAL A 122 -0.27 26.51 -8.96
CA VAL A 122 -0.57 27.93 -9.22
C VAL A 122 -1.67 28.04 -10.27
N ASN A 123 -1.46 27.41 -11.43
CA ASN A 123 -2.39 27.48 -12.55
C ASN A 123 -3.51 26.41 -12.49
N LYS A 124 -3.54 25.58 -11.44
CA LYS A 124 -4.49 24.48 -11.22
C LYS A 124 -4.67 23.58 -12.47
N ARG A 125 -3.57 23.28 -13.16
CA ARG A 125 -3.58 22.52 -14.41
C ARG A 125 -2.53 21.42 -14.44
N TRP A 126 -2.79 20.40 -15.26
CA TRP A 126 -1.85 19.31 -15.48
C TRP A 126 -0.80 19.70 -16.52
N ILE A 127 0.47 19.48 -16.17
CA ILE A 127 1.63 19.81 -17.01
C ILE A 127 1.88 18.67 -18.01
N LYS A 128 2.20 19.01 -19.26
CA LYS A 128 2.65 18.05 -20.28
C LYS A 128 3.98 17.44 -19.84
N SER A 129 3.98 16.13 -19.55
CA SER A 129 5.19 15.38 -19.22
C SER A 129 6.09 15.36 -20.47
N SER A 130 7.11 16.20 -20.53
CA SER A 130 8.06 16.28 -21.64
C SER A 130 8.98 15.06 -21.68
N SER A 131 8.50 13.90 -22.12
CA SER A 131 9.36 12.83 -22.61
C SER A 131 9.74 13.11 -24.07
N ASN A 132 10.34 14.29 -24.32
CA ASN A 132 10.69 14.73 -25.67
C ASN A 132 11.97 14.05 -26.20
N LEU A 133 12.66 13.23 -25.41
CA LEU A 133 13.87 12.52 -25.87
C LEU A 133 13.55 11.42 -26.88
N ILE A 134 12.53 10.61 -26.64
CA ILE A 134 12.14 9.51 -27.56
C ILE A 134 11.43 10.10 -28.80
N LYS A 135 10.65 11.17 -28.62
CA LYS A 135 9.94 11.83 -29.72
C LYS A 135 10.91 12.47 -30.73
N ARG A 136 11.96 13.16 -30.24
CA ARG A 136 13.01 13.74 -31.09
C ARG A 136 13.82 12.69 -31.86
N VAL A 137 14.01 11.51 -31.30
CA VAL A 137 14.71 10.39 -31.96
C VAL A 137 13.82 9.75 -33.03
N PHE A 138 12.51 9.67 -32.80
CA PHE A 138 11.55 9.10 -33.75
C PHE A 138 11.19 10.08 -34.89
N GLU A 139 11.25 11.39 -34.64
CA GLU A 139 11.02 12.46 -35.62
C GLU A 139 12.17 12.64 -36.64
N TRP A 140 13.33 11.98 -36.47
CA TRP A 140 14.41 11.96 -37.47
C TRP A 140 14.00 11.25 -38.77
N GLY A 141 13.15 10.21 -38.68
CA GLY A 141 12.92 9.26 -39.77
C GLY A 141 11.47 9.16 -40.29
N ALA A 142 10.57 10.05 -39.88
CA ALA A 142 9.17 10.03 -40.33
C ALA A 142 8.81 11.34 -41.04
N SER A 143 8.21 11.24 -42.22
CA SER A 143 7.67 12.38 -42.98
C SER A 143 6.61 13.14 -42.17
N PRO A 144 6.46 14.46 -42.38
CA PRO A 144 5.44 15.25 -41.69
C PRO A 144 4.07 14.83 -42.22
N ILE A 145 3.35 14.01 -41.47
CA ILE A 145 1.92 13.79 -41.71
C ILE A 145 1.19 15.02 -41.17
N GLU A 146 0.50 15.70 -42.07
CA GLU A 146 -0.36 16.85 -41.84
C GLU A 146 -1.38 16.54 -40.72
N GLU A 147 -1.15 17.11 -39.54
CA GLU A 147 -1.96 16.91 -38.33
C GLU A 147 -3.25 17.75 -38.45
N SER A 148 -4.14 17.34 -39.34
CA SER A 148 -5.49 17.88 -39.43
C SER A 148 -6.37 17.30 -38.32
N PHE A 149 -6.91 18.21 -37.50
CA PHE A 149 -8.17 18.11 -36.78
C PHE A 149 -8.48 16.81 -36.03
N GLU A 150 -7.91 16.66 -34.83
CA GLU A 150 -8.65 16.05 -33.73
C GLU A 150 -8.32 16.72 -32.38
N SER A 151 -9.05 17.79 -32.12
CA SER A 151 -9.17 18.49 -30.85
C SER A 151 -9.85 17.65 -29.77
N GLN A 152 -9.48 16.38 -29.58
CA GLN A 152 -9.68 15.73 -28.30
C GLN A 152 -8.57 16.24 -27.38
N ARG A 153 -8.91 17.22 -26.52
CA ARG A 153 -8.01 17.76 -25.47
C ARG A 153 -7.34 16.58 -24.76
N LYS A 154 -6.10 16.24 -25.13
CA LYS A 154 -5.30 15.20 -24.46
C LYS A 154 -5.15 15.66 -23.02
N SER A 155 -6.01 15.15 -22.14
CA SER A 155 -5.95 15.46 -20.72
C SER A 155 -4.62 14.92 -20.20
N TYR A 156 -3.73 15.82 -19.80
CA TYR A 156 -2.44 15.47 -19.22
C TYR A 156 -2.57 14.84 -17.83
N GLU A 157 -3.81 14.74 -17.33
CA GLU A 157 -4.18 14.06 -16.11
C GLU A 157 -3.84 12.56 -16.15
N PRO A 158 -3.18 12.03 -15.12
CA PRO A 158 -3.00 10.59 -14.98
C PRO A 158 -4.35 9.85 -14.92
N LYS A 159 -4.48 8.78 -15.74
CA LYS A 159 -5.65 7.89 -15.71
C LYS A 159 -5.90 7.36 -14.29
N ASP A 160 -7.17 7.25 -13.91
CA ASP A 160 -7.60 6.87 -12.55
C ASP A 160 -6.99 5.55 -12.05
N TYR A 161 -6.89 4.54 -12.91
CA TYR A 161 -6.32 3.24 -12.53
C TYR A 161 -4.82 3.35 -12.15
N LYS A 162 -4.07 4.28 -12.74
CA LYS A 162 -2.66 4.51 -12.38
C LYS A 162 -2.56 5.12 -10.99
N ALA A 163 -3.44 6.05 -10.66
CA ALA A 163 -3.53 6.60 -9.30
C ALA A 163 -3.90 5.51 -8.29
N LEU A 164 -4.90 4.67 -8.60
CA LEU A 164 -5.28 3.54 -7.76
C LEU A 164 -4.12 2.57 -7.51
N GLN A 165 -3.38 2.21 -8.56
CA GLN A 165 -2.22 1.31 -8.46
C GLN A 165 -1.09 1.93 -7.61
N LEU A 166 -0.86 3.23 -7.73
CA LEU A 166 0.16 3.93 -6.95
C LEU A 166 -0.23 4.01 -5.47
N LEU A 167 -1.50 4.27 -5.16
CA LEU A 167 -2.01 4.28 -3.80
C LEU A 167 -1.96 2.89 -3.17
N SER A 168 -2.44 1.86 -3.88
CA SER A 168 -2.45 0.48 -3.37
C SER A 168 -1.05 -0.08 -3.13
N LYS A 169 -0.05 0.32 -3.93
CA LYS A 169 1.36 -0.04 -3.69
C LYS A 169 1.93 0.61 -2.42
N LYS A 170 1.45 1.79 -2.05
CA LYS A 170 1.91 2.56 -0.87
C LYS A 170 1.14 2.23 0.40
N LEU A 171 -0.11 1.82 0.26
CA LEU A 171 -1.02 1.47 1.35
C LEU A 171 -0.93 -0.03 1.64
N LYS A 172 -0.66 -0.39 2.89
CA LYS A 172 -0.74 -1.77 3.37
C LYS A 172 -1.70 -1.83 4.54
N VAL A 173 -2.70 -2.71 4.44
CA VAL A 173 -3.67 -2.96 5.50
C VAL A 173 -3.51 -4.40 5.97
N LYS A 174 -3.14 -4.59 7.25
CA LYS A 174 -2.96 -5.90 7.87
C LYS A 174 -3.86 -6.01 9.10
N MET A 175 -4.44 -7.19 9.31
CA MET A 175 -5.18 -7.50 10.53
C MET A 175 -4.40 -8.53 11.33
N ASN A 176 -4.21 -8.27 12.62
CA ASN A 176 -3.67 -9.27 13.53
C ASN A 176 -4.80 -10.19 14.02
N LYS A 177 -4.73 -11.46 13.63
CA LYS A 177 -5.75 -12.47 13.95
C LYS A 177 -5.90 -12.74 15.46
N LYS A 178 -4.89 -12.43 16.29
CA LYS A 178 -4.91 -12.72 17.73
C LYS A 178 -5.71 -11.71 18.54
N ASN A 179 -5.68 -10.43 18.14
CA ASN A 179 -6.30 -9.33 18.90
C ASN A 179 -7.24 -8.46 18.07
N GLY A 180 -7.55 -8.85 16.83
CA GLY A 180 -8.46 -8.12 15.94
C GLY A 180 -7.96 -6.77 15.47
N LEU A 181 -6.73 -6.35 15.84
CA LEU A 181 -6.22 -5.03 15.49
C LEU A 181 -5.93 -4.93 13.99
N ILE A 182 -6.54 -3.95 13.35
CA ILE A 182 -6.25 -3.57 11.96
C ILE A 182 -5.17 -2.49 11.99
N THR A 183 -4.04 -2.76 11.33
CA THR A 183 -2.95 -1.80 11.15
C THR A 183 -2.97 -1.29 9.72
N ILE A 184 -3.21 0.01 9.57
CA ILE A 184 -3.04 0.74 8.30
C ILE A 184 -1.63 1.30 8.27
N THR A 185 -0.93 1.04 7.18
CA THR A 185 0.44 1.52 6.94
C THR A 185 0.47 2.27 5.61
N LEU A 186 0.82 3.56 5.63
CA LEU A 186 0.95 4.38 4.43
C LEU A 186 2.40 4.84 4.25
N LYS A 187 2.95 4.57 3.06
CA LYS A 187 4.28 5.05 2.66
C LYS A 187 4.19 6.38 1.93
N TRP A 188 4.62 7.47 2.56
CA TRP A 188 4.59 8.81 1.98
C TRP A 188 5.94 9.52 1.98
N LYS A 189 6.07 10.59 1.20
CA LYS A 189 7.31 11.40 1.12
C LYS A 189 7.40 12.43 2.24
N ASP A 190 6.29 13.07 2.54
CA ASP A 190 6.16 14.02 3.64
C ASP A 190 5.37 13.36 4.79
N PRO A 191 5.91 13.32 6.03
CA PRO A 191 5.24 12.69 7.15
C PRO A 191 3.91 13.36 7.50
N THR A 192 3.83 14.69 7.39
CA THR A 192 2.62 15.45 7.77
C THR A 192 1.47 15.18 6.81
N THR A 193 1.71 15.31 5.51
CA THR A 193 0.76 14.93 4.45
C THR A 193 0.37 13.46 4.55
N GLY A 194 1.30 12.56 4.86
CA GLY A 194 1.01 11.13 5.01
C GLY A 194 0.03 10.86 6.15
N SER A 195 0.21 11.50 7.30
CA SER A 195 -0.69 11.37 8.44
C SER A 195 -2.07 11.93 8.17
N TYR A 196 -2.12 13.08 7.51
CA TYR A 196 -3.37 13.69 7.08
C TYR A 196 -4.14 12.80 6.10
N ILE A 197 -3.50 12.28 5.05
CA ILE A 197 -4.13 11.35 4.09
C ILE A 197 -4.60 10.08 4.79
N THR A 198 -3.83 9.55 5.73
CA THR A 198 -4.22 8.34 6.47
C THR A 198 -5.45 8.60 7.32
N LYS A 199 -5.53 9.76 7.99
CA LYS A 199 -6.71 10.19 8.73
C LYS A 199 -7.93 10.29 7.81
N LEU A 200 -7.80 11.04 6.70
CA LEU A 200 -8.86 11.18 5.70
C LEU A 200 -9.34 9.84 5.16
N LEU A 201 -8.44 8.90 4.90
CA LEU A 201 -8.81 7.56 4.44
C LEU A 201 -9.66 6.81 5.45
N ILE A 202 -9.34 6.91 6.75
CA ILE A 202 -10.10 6.26 7.83
C ILE A 202 -11.49 6.89 7.93
N ASP A 203 -11.55 8.22 7.96
CA ASP A 203 -12.81 8.97 8.07
C ASP A 203 -13.71 8.67 6.85
N TYR A 204 -13.13 8.69 5.65
CA TYR A 204 -13.83 8.34 4.41
C TYR A 204 -14.28 6.88 4.40
N ALA A 205 -13.48 5.95 4.90
CA ALA A 205 -13.87 4.54 4.98
C ALA A 205 -15.04 4.33 5.94
N ASN A 206 -15.05 5.03 7.07
CA ASN A 206 -16.18 5.00 8.00
C ASN A 206 -17.46 5.52 7.32
N GLN A 207 -17.41 6.69 6.67
CA GLN A 207 -18.55 7.23 5.94
C GLN A 207 -19.00 6.33 4.78
N PHE A 208 -18.06 5.75 4.04
CA PHE A 208 -18.36 4.86 2.92
C PHE A 208 -19.12 3.60 3.37
N ILE A 209 -18.70 3.00 4.49
CA ILE A 209 -19.38 1.82 5.06
C ILE A 209 -20.76 2.22 5.59
N LEU A 210 -20.87 3.34 6.32
CA LEU A 210 -22.15 3.81 6.84
C LEU A 210 -23.16 4.10 5.73
N ASN A 211 -22.76 4.83 4.68
CA ASN A 211 -23.63 5.12 3.54
C ASN A 211 -24.05 3.85 2.81
N ARG A 212 -23.15 2.88 2.67
CA ARG A 212 -23.47 1.57 2.09
C ARG A 212 -24.49 0.81 2.94
N GLU A 213 -24.29 0.74 4.25
CA GLU A 213 -25.21 0.06 5.18
C GLU A 213 -26.59 0.73 5.17
N GLN A 214 -26.65 2.07 5.17
CA GLN A 214 -27.90 2.83 5.07
C GLN A 214 -28.64 2.55 3.76
N ASN A 215 -27.94 2.52 2.63
CA ASN A 215 -28.56 2.22 1.33
C ASN A 215 -29.15 0.80 1.30
N ILE A 216 -28.43 -0.18 1.84
CA ILE A 216 -28.94 -1.56 1.95
C ILE A 216 -30.23 -1.60 2.78
N ILE A 217 -30.23 -0.96 3.96
CA ILE A 217 -31.42 -0.93 4.83
C ILE A 217 -32.58 -0.21 4.14
N ASN A 218 -32.32 0.89 3.44
CA ASN A 218 -33.35 1.63 2.71
C ASN A 218 -33.96 0.80 1.57
N ASP A 219 -33.14 0.05 0.84
CA ASP A 219 -33.63 -0.82 -0.23
C ASP A 219 -34.45 -2.01 0.35
N GLU A 220 -34.05 -2.55 1.49
CA GLU A 220 -34.85 -3.56 2.21
C GLU A 220 -36.20 -3.01 2.69
N ILE A 221 -36.24 -1.78 3.21
CA ILE A 221 -37.48 -1.11 3.61
C ILE A 221 -38.39 -0.95 2.39
N LYS A 222 -37.88 -0.43 1.27
CA LYS A 222 -38.64 -0.28 0.03
C LYS A 222 -39.22 -1.61 -0.44
N ASN A 223 -38.44 -2.69 -0.40
CA ASN A 223 -38.92 -4.01 -0.79
C ASN A 223 -40.11 -4.47 0.06
N ILE A 224 -40.09 -4.21 1.38
CA ILE A 224 -41.19 -4.58 2.26
C ILE A 224 -42.39 -3.64 2.07
N GLU A 225 -42.17 -2.36 1.83
CA GLU A 225 -43.23 -1.43 1.45
C GLU A 225 -43.92 -1.88 0.15
N HIS A 226 -43.17 -2.44 -0.81
CA HIS A 226 -43.75 -3.07 -2.00
C HIS A 226 -44.60 -4.31 -1.67
N LEU A 227 -44.13 -5.18 -0.75
CA LEU A 227 -44.89 -6.36 -0.31
C LEU A 227 -46.19 -5.96 0.41
N LEU A 228 -46.13 -4.91 1.24
CA LEU A 228 -47.28 -4.37 1.97
C LEU A 228 -48.42 -3.91 1.06
N LYS A 229 -48.09 -3.34 -0.11
CA LYS A 229 -49.11 -2.84 -1.06
C LYS A 229 -50.00 -3.94 -1.65
N ASN A 230 -49.48 -5.16 -1.72
CA ASN A 230 -50.17 -6.29 -2.34
C ASN A 230 -50.69 -7.30 -1.30
N GLU A 231 -50.53 -7.00 -0.01
CA GLU A 231 -50.91 -7.89 1.09
C GLU A 231 -52.26 -7.48 1.67
N ASN A 232 -53.19 -8.44 1.76
CA ASN A 232 -54.56 -8.19 2.23
C ASN A 232 -54.82 -8.80 3.61
N ARG A 233 -53.92 -9.64 4.12
CA ARG A 233 -54.08 -10.30 5.42
C ARG A 233 -53.62 -9.37 6.54
N PRO A 234 -54.49 -8.97 7.49
CA PRO A 234 -54.14 -7.98 8.52
C PRO A 234 -52.99 -8.44 9.42
N VAL A 235 -52.87 -9.74 9.69
CA VAL A 235 -51.76 -10.33 10.45
C VAL A 235 -50.41 -10.13 9.74
N ASN A 236 -50.37 -10.32 8.42
CA ASN A 236 -49.16 -10.14 7.63
C ASN A 236 -48.79 -8.66 7.51
N ILE A 237 -49.78 -7.78 7.33
CA ILE A 237 -49.58 -6.32 7.32
C ILE A 237 -48.90 -5.87 8.61
N LYS A 238 -49.42 -6.30 9.77
CA LYS A 238 -48.84 -5.97 11.07
C LYS A 238 -47.40 -6.47 11.21
N LEU A 239 -47.13 -7.72 10.83
CA LEU A 239 -45.78 -8.30 10.88
C LEU A 239 -44.79 -7.52 9.99
N LEU A 240 -45.19 -7.16 8.78
CA LEU A 240 -44.33 -6.40 7.85
C LEU A 240 -44.09 -4.96 8.35
N GLN A 241 -45.08 -4.33 8.99
CA GLN A 241 -44.90 -3.02 9.65
C GLN A 241 -43.89 -3.10 10.80
N GLU A 242 -44.01 -4.10 11.67
CA GLU A 242 -43.04 -4.34 12.75
C GLU A 242 -41.62 -4.54 12.20
N GLN A 243 -41.46 -5.25 11.08
CA GLN A 243 -40.18 -5.41 10.41
C GLN A 243 -39.61 -4.10 9.84
N ILE A 244 -40.47 -3.22 9.30
CA ILE A 244 -40.05 -1.89 8.85
C ILE A 244 -39.57 -1.06 10.04
N GLU A 245 -40.32 -1.05 11.14
CA GLU A 245 -39.94 -0.32 12.36
C GLU A 245 -38.59 -0.81 12.89
N GLN A 246 -38.38 -2.12 12.99
CA GLN A 246 -37.09 -2.69 13.39
C GLN A 246 -35.93 -2.24 12.48
N ARG A 247 -36.16 -2.13 11.17
CA ARG A 247 -35.15 -1.64 10.22
C ARG A 247 -34.91 -0.14 10.35
N LYS A 248 -35.95 0.66 10.55
CA LYS A 248 -35.84 2.11 10.79
C LYS A 248 -35.05 2.40 12.06
N VAL A 249 -35.22 1.61 13.12
CA VAL A 249 -34.41 1.70 14.35
C VAL A 249 -32.93 1.35 14.07
N LYS A 250 -32.65 0.33 13.25
CA LYS A 250 -31.27 0.04 12.82
C LYS A 250 -30.67 1.18 12.00
N LEU A 251 -31.46 1.80 11.13
CA LEU A 251 -31.02 2.95 10.32
C LEU A 251 -30.67 4.16 11.20
N SER A 252 -31.52 4.48 12.20
CA SER A 252 -31.30 5.62 13.10
C SER A 252 -30.08 5.42 14.02
N THR A 253 -29.86 4.20 14.48
CA THR A 253 -28.64 3.84 15.25
C THR A 253 -27.38 3.92 14.39
N ALA A 254 -27.43 3.52 13.11
CA ALA A 254 -26.32 3.67 12.17
C ALA A 254 -26.03 5.14 11.79
N ALA A 255 -27.06 5.98 11.67
CA ALA A 255 -26.92 7.40 11.39
C ALA A 255 -26.29 8.18 12.57
N SER A 256 -26.36 7.63 13.79
CA SER A 256 -25.76 8.24 14.97
C SER A 256 -24.24 8.13 14.95
N GLN A 257 -23.53 9.21 15.31
CA GLN A 257 -22.04 9.29 15.29
C GLN A 257 -21.33 8.23 16.16
N LEU A 258 -22.07 7.53 17.03
CA LEU A 258 -21.58 6.45 17.89
C LEU A 258 -21.27 5.14 17.13
N ALA A 259 -21.81 4.96 15.91
CA ALA A 259 -21.72 3.72 15.14
C ALA A 259 -20.48 3.62 14.23
N GLN A 260 -19.35 4.25 14.58
CA GLN A 260 -18.14 4.21 13.75
C GLN A 260 -17.72 2.76 13.44
N PRO A 261 -17.75 2.31 12.17
CA PRO A 261 -17.41 0.93 11.82
C PRO A 261 -15.98 0.55 12.20
N PHE A 262 -15.06 1.51 12.10
CA PHE A 262 -13.71 1.43 12.64
C PHE A 262 -13.51 2.44 13.76
N LYS A 263 -13.20 1.93 14.95
CA LYS A 263 -12.74 2.70 16.10
C LYS A 263 -11.23 2.89 16.04
N VAL A 264 -10.77 4.13 16.06
CA VAL A 264 -9.34 4.46 16.05
C VAL A 264 -8.77 4.25 17.45
N ILE A 265 -7.85 3.29 17.59
CA ILE A 265 -7.11 3.03 18.84
C ILE A 265 -5.85 3.87 18.91
N VAL A 266 -5.12 3.93 17.78
CA VAL A 266 -3.92 4.77 17.65
C VAL A 266 -4.09 5.62 16.39
N PRO A 267 -4.27 6.95 16.55
CA PRO A 267 -4.41 7.84 15.41
C PRO A 267 -3.11 7.93 14.61
N PRO A 268 -3.19 8.20 13.29
CA PRO A 268 -2.00 8.39 12.47
C PRO A 268 -1.28 9.67 12.88
N LYS A 269 -0.13 9.55 13.55
CA LYS A 269 0.76 10.67 13.88
C LYS A 269 1.93 10.73 12.90
N PRO A 270 2.46 11.94 12.59
CA PRO A 270 3.62 12.07 11.71
C PRO A 270 4.83 11.39 12.38
N PRO A 271 5.49 10.44 11.71
CA PRO A 271 6.68 9.80 12.26
C PRO A 271 7.84 10.80 12.28
N VAL A 272 8.61 10.78 13.37
CA VAL A 272 9.81 11.60 13.53
C VAL A 272 10.93 11.07 12.63
N GLU A 273 11.05 9.75 12.52
CA GLU A 273 12.15 9.10 11.81
C GLU A 273 11.79 8.69 10.37
N ALA A 274 12.72 8.94 9.46
CA ALA A 274 12.66 8.45 8.08
C ALA A 274 12.97 6.95 8.00
N THR A 275 12.37 6.25 7.05
CA THR A 275 12.63 4.83 6.87
C THR A 275 13.75 4.61 5.88
N LEU A 276 14.86 4.03 6.36
CA LEU A 276 15.98 3.65 5.51
C LEU A 276 15.62 2.46 4.62
N ARG A 277 16.13 2.50 3.40
CA ARG A 277 15.97 1.45 2.39
C ARG A 277 17.28 0.70 2.23
N PHE A 278 17.27 -0.56 2.65
CA PHE A 278 18.38 -1.50 2.46
C PHE A 278 17.92 -2.66 1.57
N PRO A 279 18.00 -2.52 0.23
CA PRO A 279 17.66 -3.60 -0.68
C PRO A 279 18.80 -4.63 -0.68
N PHE A 280 18.87 -5.48 0.34
CA PHE A 280 19.96 -6.44 0.55
C PHE A 280 20.34 -7.23 -0.71
N LEU A 281 19.34 -7.69 -1.47
CA LEU A 281 19.56 -8.43 -2.73
C LEU A 281 20.24 -7.57 -3.81
N VAL A 282 19.87 -6.29 -3.93
CA VAL A 282 20.49 -5.38 -4.91
C VAL A 282 21.92 -5.04 -4.49
N LEU A 283 22.17 -4.85 -3.19
CA LEU A 283 23.51 -4.62 -2.66
C LEU A 283 24.42 -5.84 -2.90
N PHE A 284 23.89 -7.05 -2.72
CA PHE A 284 24.61 -8.28 -2.99
C PHE A 284 24.98 -8.42 -4.48
N ILE A 285 24.03 -8.16 -5.38
CA ILE A 285 24.28 -8.16 -6.84
C ILE A 285 25.31 -7.10 -7.22
N LEU A 286 25.19 -5.89 -6.68
CA LEU A 286 26.14 -4.80 -6.93
C LEU A 286 27.55 -5.15 -6.44
N TRP A 287 27.65 -5.80 -5.29
CA TRP A 287 28.92 -6.28 -4.75
C TRP A 287 29.58 -7.31 -5.69
N ILE A 288 28.84 -8.29 -6.19
CA ILE A 288 29.35 -9.28 -7.15
C ILE A 288 29.81 -8.60 -8.46
N LEU A 289 28.96 -7.76 -9.04
CA LEU A 289 29.27 -7.04 -10.28
C LEU A 289 30.50 -6.16 -10.15
N SER A 290 30.63 -5.46 -9.03
CA SER A 290 31.79 -4.62 -8.75
C SER A 290 33.08 -5.46 -8.63
N ASN A 291 33.03 -6.61 -7.95
CA ASN A 291 34.16 -7.53 -7.89
C ASN A 291 34.58 -8.04 -9.28
N ILE A 292 33.62 -8.48 -10.10
CA ILE A 292 33.89 -8.94 -11.48
C ILE A 292 34.54 -7.81 -12.29
N PHE A 293 34.02 -6.59 -12.20
CA PHE A 293 34.56 -5.43 -12.90
C PHE A 293 36.00 -5.11 -12.46
N THR A 294 36.30 -5.18 -11.15
CA THR A 294 37.67 -4.99 -10.65
C THR A 294 38.62 -6.05 -11.17
N LEU A 295 38.19 -7.32 -11.25
CA LEU A 295 39.01 -8.40 -11.82
C LEU A 295 39.33 -8.17 -13.31
N ILE A 296 38.34 -7.71 -14.09
CA ILE A 296 38.53 -7.36 -15.51
C ILE A 296 39.50 -6.17 -15.65
N MET A 297 39.39 -5.16 -14.79
CA MET A 297 40.31 -4.02 -14.81
C MET A 297 41.75 -4.43 -14.45
N ILE A 298 41.91 -5.31 -13.47
CA ILE A 298 43.22 -5.86 -13.09
C ILE A 298 43.81 -6.67 -14.25
N SER A 299 43.03 -7.55 -14.88
CA SER A 299 43.51 -8.38 -16.00
C SER A 299 43.92 -7.51 -17.20
N ARG A 300 43.13 -6.49 -17.53
CA ARG A 300 43.45 -5.52 -18.59
C ARG A 300 44.75 -4.77 -18.29
N ASN A 301 44.91 -4.26 -17.08
CA ASN A 301 46.11 -3.51 -16.70
C ASN A 301 47.38 -4.38 -16.76
N ARG A 302 47.28 -5.64 -16.35
CA ARG A 302 48.37 -6.61 -16.48
C ARG A 302 48.72 -6.91 -17.94
N TYR A 303 47.72 -7.07 -18.79
CA TYR A 303 47.92 -7.32 -20.23
C TYR A 303 48.67 -6.15 -20.90
N VAL A 304 48.27 -4.91 -20.63
CA VAL A 304 48.95 -3.71 -21.19
C VAL A 304 50.40 -3.61 -20.71
N LYS A 305 50.67 -3.86 -19.42
CA LYS A 305 52.04 -3.86 -18.90
C LYS A 305 52.91 -4.93 -19.54
N TYR A 306 52.37 -6.12 -19.78
CA TYR A 306 53.10 -7.21 -20.44
C TYR A 306 53.47 -6.86 -21.88
N HIS A 307 52.54 -6.28 -22.66
CA HIS A 307 52.81 -5.92 -24.05
C HIS A 307 53.85 -4.79 -24.16
N LYS A 308 53.74 -3.74 -23.33
CA LYS A 308 54.73 -2.65 -23.28
C LYS A 308 56.12 -3.12 -22.87
N ALA A 309 56.23 -4.04 -21.91
CA ALA A 309 57.51 -4.62 -21.52
C ALA A 309 58.13 -5.46 -22.64
N LYS A 310 57.30 -6.12 -23.46
CA LYS A 310 57.78 -6.87 -24.63
C LYS A 310 58.30 -5.95 -25.73
N GLU A 311 57.59 -4.85 -26.02
CA GLU A 311 58.05 -3.85 -27.00
C GLU A 311 59.40 -3.21 -26.63
N LEU A 312 59.66 -2.96 -25.35
CA LEU A 312 60.94 -2.40 -24.86
C LEU A 312 62.13 -3.40 -24.87
N VAL A 313 61.87 -4.69 -25.02
CA VAL A 313 62.91 -5.74 -25.11
C VAL A 313 63.26 -6.06 -26.57
N PHE A 314 62.41 -5.64 -27.52
CA PHE A 314 62.62 -5.81 -28.97
C PHE A 314 63.05 -4.52 -29.68
N GLN A 315 63.34 -3.44 -28.95
CA GLN A 315 64.06 -2.24 -29.40
C GLN A 315 65.46 -2.25 -28.78
#